data_AF-A0A1I8FSG1-F1
#
_entry.id   AF-A0A1I8FSG1-F1
#
_cell.length_a   1.000
_cell.length_b   1.000
_cell.length_c   1.000
_cell.angle_alpha   90.00
_cell.angle_beta   90.00
_cell.angle_gamma   90.00
#
_symmetry.space_group_name_H-M   'P 1'
#
loop_
_entity.id
_entity.type
_entity.pdbx_description
1 polymer ?
#
loop_
_entity_poly.entity_id
_entity_poly.type
_entity_poly.pdbx_seq_one_letter_code
_entity_poly.pdbx_strand_id
1 'polypeptide(L)'
;MQLAGQEMHEVALAVLKKSEDERLEEEIAALMKWLRELSNRDARQGKVTVLGEIQDEVLHEIVKSSKVEAYKPNQILIKQGNVGFTMYIILTGMCDIRISSADTTEEDDAEATEDPFEEGDVLVKKKPAEIEALLGVSVGTFKAGHAFGEVALVSGVLRTASVIVNPDSDICQVLVIDKSLFDRTLQDYMRREEAGKANFIEQFSHFSTWPVKFRQQLLRGLSKTRFKYSEQVMRQGDEIDCVYFITSGEVKQSLVPGLHREQYSRFLGPQLIEQIFGIERHRAQRTTERRRQVSRLVLRL
;
A
#
# COMPACT_ATOMS: atom_id res chain seq x y z
N MET A 1 5.16 24.59 3.97
CA MET A 1 5.37 23.16 4.34
C MET A 1 5.76 22.30 3.14
N GLN A 2 5.17 22.50 1.96
CA GLN A 2 5.48 21.72 0.74
C GLN A 2 6.86 22.05 0.14
N LEU A 3 7.27 23.33 0.14
CA LEU A 3 8.59 23.79 -0.32
C LEU A 3 9.76 23.21 0.51
N ALA A 4 9.65 23.20 1.83
CA ALA A 4 10.65 22.59 2.73
C ALA A 4 10.79 21.07 2.52
N GLY A 5 9.73 20.40 2.05
CA GLY A 5 9.75 18.98 1.71
C GLY A 5 10.47 18.69 0.39
N GLN A 6 10.38 19.59 -0.59
CA GLN A 6 11.11 19.49 -1.85
C GLN A 6 12.61 19.78 -1.67
N GLU A 7 12.97 20.82 -0.91
CA GLU A 7 14.38 21.11 -0.60
C GLU A 7 15.06 19.93 0.11
N MET A 8 14.40 19.34 1.12
CA MET A 8 14.94 18.18 1.83
C MET A 8 15.08 16.95 0.90
N HIS A 9 14.17 16.80 -0.06
CA HIS A 9 14.27 15.71 -1.03
C HIS A 9 15.51 15.88 -1.93
N GLU A 10 15.77 17.07 -2.46
CA GLU A 10 16.95 17.30 -3.30
C GLU A 10 18.25 17.05 -2.54
N VAL A 11 18.31 17.48 -1.27
CA VAL A 11 19.43 17.19 -0.36
C VAL A 11 19.57 15.68 -0.17
N ALA A 12 18.47 14.96 0.09
CA ALA A 12 18.47 13.51 0.27
C ALA A 12 19.03 12.78 -0.98
N LEU A 13 18.62 13.21 -2.17
CA LEU A 13 19.14 12.66 -3.43
C LEU A 13 20.63 12.94 -3.61
N ALA A 14 21.08 14.14 -3.27
CA ALA A 14 22.49 14.48 -3.39
C ALA A 14 23.36 13.55 -2.52
N VAL A 15 22.90 13.22 -1.31
CA VAL A 15 23.57 12.27 -0.42
C VAL A 15 23.50 10.84 -0.97
N LEU A 16 22.33 10.38 -1.43
CA LEU A 16 22.15 9.02 -1.98
C LEU A 16 22.91 8.78 -3.30
N LYS A 17 23.34 9.84 -3.99
CA LYS A 17 24.23 9.75 -5.16
C LYS A 17 25.70 9.61 -4.81
N LYS A 18 26.09 9.95 -3.58
CA LYS A 18 27.45 9.69 -3.08
C LYS A 18 27.69 8.19 -2.96
N SER A 19 28.95 7.80 -3.11
CA SER A 19 29.37 6.43 -2.77
C SER A 19 29.20 6.17 -1.27
N GLU A 20 29.18 4.90 -0.89
CA GLU A 20 29.01 4.47 0.49
C GLU A 20 30.00 5.17 1.44
N ASP A 21 31.29 5.22 1.07
CA ASP A 21 32.35 5.80 1.89
C ASP A 21 32.26 7.33 2.03
N GLU A 22 31.60 8.01 1.10
CA GLU A 22 31.48 9.47 1.06
C GLU A 22 30.29 10.02 1.85
N ARG A 23 29.37 9.15 2.31
CA ARG A 23 28.22 9.55 3.12
C ARG A 23 28.64 9.79 4.56
N LEU A 24 28.47 11.02 5.04
CA LEU A 24 28.76 11.42 6.41
C LEU A 24 27.66 10.95 7.37
N GLU A 25 27.99 10.66 8.63
CA GLU A 25 27.02 10.21 9.64
C GLU A 25 25.88 11.20 9.87
N GLU A 26 26.15 12.51 9.81
CA GLU A 26 25.12 13.54 9.92
C GLU A 26 24.12 13.49 8.73
N GLU A 27 24.62 13.18 7.53
CA GLU A 27 23.80 13.03 6.33
C GLU A 27 22.96 11.75 6.40
N ILE A 28 23.54 10.66 6.90
CA ILE A 28 22.83 9.41 7.14
C ILE A 28 21.71 9.62 8.15
N ALA A 29 21.99 10.28 9.28
CA ALA A 29 20.98 10.58 10.29
C ALA A 29 19.83 11.45 9.73
N ALA A 30 20.15 12.45 8.90
CA ALA A 30 19.15 13.28 8.24
C ALA A 30 18.30 12.47 7.24
N LEU A 31 18.93 11.60 6.46
CA LEU A 31 18.27 10.68 5.52
C LEU A 31 17.35 9.70 6.25
N MET A 32 17.82 9.07 7.33
CA MET A 32 17.00 8.16 8.16
C MET A 32 15.74 8.85 8.66
N LYS A 33 15.88 10.08 9.18
CA LYS A 33 14.74 10.88 9.63
C LYS A 33 13.78 11.19 8.48
N TRP A 34 14.30 11.63 7.34
CA TRP A 34 13.50 11.94 6.17
C TRP A 34 12.75 10.71 5.62
N LEU A 35 13.41 9.56 5.54
CA LEU A 35 12.80 8.30 5.12
C LEU A 35 11.70 7.84 6.08
N ARG A 36 11.92 7.94 7.40
CA ARG A 36 10.87 7.68 8.40
C ARG A 36 9.69 8.62 8.22
N GLU A 37 9.94 9.91 7.96
CA GLU A 37 8.87 10.88 7.68
C GLU A 37 8.13 10.57 6.38
N LEU A 38 8.83 10.18 5.31
CA LEU A 38 8.25 9.75 4.04
C LEU A 38 7.30 8.57 4.27
N SER A 39 7.78 7.57 5.03
CA SER A 39 7.02 6.41 5.50
C SER A 39 5.73 6.82 6.23
N ASN A 40 5.84 7.81 7.14
CA ASN A 40 4.77 8.21 8.05
C ASN A 40 3.75 9.19 7.44
N ARG A 41 4.12 9.93 6.39
CA ARG A 41 3.21 10.87 5.71
C ARG A 41 2.02 10.15 5.09
N ASP A 42 2.22 8.91 4.63
CA ASP A 42 1.17 8.06 4.04
C ASP A 42 0.59 7.02 5.03
N ALA A 43 1.07 6.96 6.28
CA ALA A 43 0.45 6.14 7.32
C ALA A 43 -1.02 6.53 7.60
N ARG A 44 -1.42 7.76 7.23
CA ARG A 44 -2.83 8.22 7.30
C ARG A 44 -3.76 7.55 6.28
N GLN A 45 -3.21 6.88 5.26
CA GLN A 45 -3.96 6.07 4.28
C GLN A 45 -3.85 4.57 4.57
N GLY A 46 -3.36 4.20 5.76
CA GLY A 46 -3.40 2.82 6.24
C GLY A 46 -2.46 1.83 5.54
N LYS A 47 -1.38 2.33 4.93
CA LYS A 47 -0.37 1.48 4.28
C LYS A 47 0.89 1.42 5.12
N VAL A 48 1.28 0.21 5.53
CA VAL A 48 2.55 -0.05 6.21
C VAL A 48 3.65 0.23 5.22
N THR A 49 4.47 1.20 5.57
CA THR A 49 5.66 1.55 4.82
C THR A 49 6.84 0.93 5.57
N VAL A 50 7.61 0.10 4.86
CA VAL A 50 8.67 -0.76 5.39
C VAL A 50 9.65 -0.02 6.31
N LEU A 51 9.93 1.25 6.01
CA LEU A 51 10.99 2.02 6.66
C LEU A 51 10.59 2.60 8.04
N GLY A 52 9.29 2.71 8.33
CA GLY A 52 8.80 3.31 9.56
C GLY A 52 8.97 2.41 10.78
N GLU A 53 8.94 1.09 10.58
CA GLU A 53 8.89 0.08 11.64
C GLU A 53 10.19 -0.72 11.82
N ILE A 54 11.17 -0.57 10.92
CA ILE A 54 12.49 -1.21 11.06
C ILE A 54 13.37 -0.52 12.10
N GLN A 55 14.30 -1.30 12.65
CA GLN A 55 15.29 -0.85 13.65
C GLN A 55 16.26 0.18 13.04
N ASP A 56 16.81 1.06 13.88
CA ASP A 56 17.69 2.14 13.42
C ASP A 56 18.98 1.61 12.80
N GLU A 57 19.52 0.51 13.32
CA GLU A 57 20.73 -0.14 12.77
C GLU A 57 20.48 -0.68 11.36
N VAL A 58 19.30 -1.27 11.13
CA VAL A 58 18.89 -1.78 9.82
C VAL A 58 18.68 -0.63 8.84
N LEU A 59 18.00 0.43 9.29
CA LEU A 59 17.76 1.61 8.46
C LEU A 59 19.07 2.35 8.13
N HIS A 60 20.01 2.42 9.08
CA HIS A 60 21.33 3.00 8.87
C HIS A 60 22.08 2.26 7.77
N GLU A 61 22.17 0.93 7.84
CA GLU A 61 22.83 0.09 6.81
C GLU A 61 22.16 0.27 5.44
N ILE A 62 20.82 0.31 5.38
CA ILE A 62 20.10 0.59 4.13
C ILE A 62 20.48 1.96 3.59
N VAL A 63 20.45 3.01 4.41
CA VAL A 63 20.80 4.38 4.02
C VAL A 63 22.27 4.49 3.63
N LYS A 64 23.16 3.68 4.20
CA LYS A 64 24.60 3.69 3.91
C LYS A 64 24.91 3.05 2.57
N SER A 65 24.37 1.85 2.30
CA SER A 65 24.80 1.02 1.16
C SER A 65 23.81 0.98 -0.02
N SER A 66 22.60 1.53 0.12
CA SER A 66 21.64 1.58 -1.00
C SER A 66 21.99 2.64 -2.05
N LYS A 67 21.43 2.48 -3.26
CA LYS A 67 21.60 3.40 -4.38
C LYS A 67 20.29 4.07 -4.72
N VAL A 68 20.36 5.22 -5.40
CA VAL A 68 19.18 5.87 -5.97
C VAL A 68 19.21 5.75 -7.48
N GLU A 69 18.07 5.42 -8.06
CA GLU A 69 17.85 5.38 -9.50
C GLU A 69 16.63 6.20 -9.89
N ALA A 70 16.60 6.65 -11.15
CA ALA A 70 15.55 7.51 -11.68
C ALA A 70 15.00 6.91 -12.97
N TYR A 71 13.68 6.74 -13.01
CA TYR A 71 12.95 6.10 -14.08
C TYR A 71 11.96 7.09 -14.72
N LYS A 72 11.87 7.07 -16.05
CA LYS A 72 10.98 7.94 -16.81
C LYS A 72 9.55 7.40 -16.82
N PRO A 73 8.53 8.24 -17.07
CA PRO A 73 7.16 7.76 -17.28
C PRO A 73 7.11 6.69 -18.38
N ASN A 74 6.30 5.65 -18.15
CA ASN A 74 6.21 4.45 -18.99
C ASN A 74 7.47 3.56 -19.02
N GLN A 75 8.45 3.77 -18.15
CA GLN A 75 9.61 2.89 -18.05
C GLN A 75 9.31 1.67 -17.17
N ILE A 76 9.70 0.48 -17.63
CA ILE A 76 9.50 -0.79 -16.91
C ILE A 76 10.62 -0.97 -15.89
N LEU A 77 10.27 -1.21 -14.63
CA LEU A 77 11.22 -1.48 -13.54
C LEU A 77 11.32 -2.97 -13.24
N ILE A 78 10.20 -3.68 -13.28
CA ILE A 78 10.12 -5.10 -13.00
C ILE A 78 9.25 -5.75 -14.06
N LYS A 79 9.66 -6.92 -14.53
CA LYS A 79 8.87 -7.76 -15.41
C LYS A 79 8.44 -9.04 -14.70
N GLN A 80 7.15 -9.35 -14.77
CA GLN A 80 6.60 -10.60 -14.26
C GLN A 80 7.33 -11.81 -14.88
N GLY A 81 7.54 -12.87 -14.10
CA GLY A 81 8.24 -14.08 -14.53
C GLY A 81 9.76 -13.97 -14.57
N ASN A 82 10.34 -12.78 -14.48
CA ASN A 82 11.81 -12.63 -14.45
C ASN A 82 12.38 -13.05 -13.10
N VAL A 83 13.67 -13.39 -13.07
CA VAL A 83 14.38 -13.62 -11.80
C VAL A 83 14.70 -12.26 -11.18
N GLY A 84 14.29 -12.06 -9.92
CA GLY A 84 14.47 -10.80 -9.21
C GLY A 84 15.56 -10.84 -8.16
N PHE A 85 16.54 -9.93 -8.23
CA PHE A 85 17.63 -9.80 -7.24
C PHE A 85 17.68 -8.43 -6.54
N THR A 86 16.65 -7.61 -6.72
CA THR A 86 16.56 -6.27 -6.15
C THR A 86 15.16 -6.01 -5.62
N MET A 87 15.06 -5.18 -4.58
CA MET A 87 13.82 -4.52 -4.21
C MET A 87 13.98 -3.01 -4.27
N TYR A 88 12.85 -2.32 -4.31
CA TYR A 88 12.79 -0.89 -4.55
C TYR A 88 11.90 -0.22 -3.51
N ILE A 89 12.22 1.02 -3.17
CA ILE A 89 11.37 1.90 -2.36
C ILE A 89 11.17 3.20 -3.13
N ILE A 90 9.93 3.59 -3.38
CA ILE A 90 9.63 4.83 -4.10
C ILE A 90 9.95 6.02 -3.20
N LEU A 91 10.84 6.89 -3.67
CA LEU A 91 11.15 8.17 -3.02
C LEU A 91 10.20 9.27 -3.52
N THR A 92 9.98 9.30 -4.84
CA THR A 92 9.03 10.18 -5.53
C THR A 92 8.49 9.55 -6.80
N GLY A 93 7.39 10.10 -7.31
CA GLY A 93 6.67 9.58 -8.46
C GLY A 93 5.68 8.48 -8.11
N MET A 94 5.17 7.82 -9.14
CA MET A 94 4.17 6.77 -9.03
C MET A 94 4.50 5.62 -9.99
N CYS A 95 4.24 4.40 -9.56
CA CYS A 95 4.36 3.20 -10.38
C CYS A 95 3.04 2.43 -10.37
N ASP A 96 2.68 1.81 -11.49
CA ASP A 96 1.55 0.88 -11.56
C ASP A 96 2.07 -0.56 -11.48
N ILE A 97 1.36 -1.39 -10.73
CA ILE A 97 1.61 -2.83 -10.62
C ILE A 97 0.61 -3.53 -11.50
N ARG A 98 1.12 -4.38 -12.39
CA ARG A 98 0.31 -5.06 -13.38
C ARG A 98 0.55 -6.56 -13.33
N ILE A 99 -0.52 -7.34 -13.42
CA ILE A 99 -0.47 -8.80 -13.38
C ILE A 99 -1.08 -9.35 -14.66
N SER A 100 -0.26 -10.07 -15.41
CA SER A 100 -0.71 -10.87 -16.56
C SER A 100 -1.24 -12.21 -16.05
N SER A 101 -2.43 -12.59 -16.51
CA SER A 101 -2.99 -13.92 -16.20
C SER A 101 -2.33 -15.03 -17.04
N ALA A 102 -1.78 -14.69 -18.22
CA ALA A 102 -1.12 -15.62 -19.12
C ALA A 102 0.16 -16.19 -18.51
N ASP A 103 0.94 -15.38 -17.78
CA ASP A 103 2.20 -15.82 -17.17
C ASP A 103 2.01 -16.52 -15.82
N THR A 104 0.77 -16.86 -15.45
CA THR A 104 0.47 -17.58 -14.20
C THR A 104 0.07 -19.04 -14.40
N THR A 105 0.01 -19.50 -15.64
CA THR A 105 -0.10 -20.94 -15.96
C THR A 105 1.30 -21.51 -16.05
N GLU A 106 1.62 -22.44 -15.16
CA GLU A 106 2.80 -23.32 -15.24
C GLU A 106 2.61 -24.31 -16.41
N GLU A 107 2.44 -23.81 -17.64
CA GLU A 107 2.41 -24.63 -18.84
C GLU A 107 3.75 -24.46 -19.58
N ASP A 108 4.61 -25.46 -19.40
CA ASP A 108 5.97 -25.61 -19.96
C ASP A 108 6.02 -25.75 -21.50
N ASP A 109 4.95 -25.41 -22.24
CA ASP A 109 4.82 -25.73 -23.68
C ASP A 109 4.48 -24.53 -24.59
N ALA A 110 4.69 -23.28 -24.13
CA ALA A 110 4.61 -22.12 -25.03
C ALA A 110 5.96 -21.93 -25.73
N GLU A 111 6.02 -22.19 -27.04
CA GLU A 111 7.12 -21.74 -27.91
C GLU A 111 7.44 -20.28 -27.56
N ALA A 112 8.71 -20.01 -27.24
CA ALA A 112 9.19 -18.70 -26.83
C ALA A 112 8.95 -17.67 -27.95
N THR A 113 7.74 -17.07 -27.95
CA THR A 113 7.50 -15.83 -28.66
C THR A 113 8.42 -14.81 -28.04
N GLU A 114 9.34 -14.24 -28.83
CA GLU A 114 10.24 -13.19 -28.39
C GLU A 114 9.47 -12.15 -27.59
N ASP A 115 9.80 -12.05 -26.31
CA ASP A 115 9.07 -11.20 -25.40
C ASP A 115 9.37 -9.74 -25.78
N PRO A 116 8.36 -8.93 -26.15
CA PRO A 116 8.57 -7.71 -26.91
C PRO A 116 9.19 -6.55 -26.12
N PHE A 117 9.60 -6.77 -24.87
CA PHE A 117 10.20 -5.75 -24.00
C PHE A 117 11.08 -6.37 -22.92
N GLU A 118 12.04 -5.59 -22.42
CA GLU A 118 12.91 -5.92 -21.29
C GLU A 118 12.72 -4.94 -20.11
N GLU A 119 13.23 -5.31 -18.93
CA GLU A 119 13.33 -4.36 -17.81
C GLU A 119 14.22 -3.17 -18.23
N GLY A 120 13.76 -1.95 -17.97
CA GLY A 120 14.41 -0.71 -18.39
C GLY A 120 13.83 -0.08 -19.65
N ASP A 121 13.06 -0.82 -20.47
CA ASP A 121 12.41 -0.28 -21.65
C ASP A 121 11.38 0.80 -21.32
N VAL A 122 11.25 1.78 -22.22
CA VAL A 122 10.23 2.83 -22.14
C VAL A 122 9.13 2.53 -23.17
N LEU A 123 7.91 2.26 -22.71
CA LEU A 123 6.76 2.03 -23.57
C LEU A 123 6.26 3.35 -24.18
N VAL A 124 6.83 3.73 -25.32
CA VAL A 124 6.50 5.00 -26.00
C VAL A 124 5.18 4.88 -26.77
N LYS A 125 4.29 5.87 -26.62
CA LYS A 125 3.04 6.07 -27.39
C LYS A 125 2.01 4.93 -27.29
N LYS A 126 2.07 4.08 -26.26
CA LYS A 126 1.07 3.04 -26.08
C LYS A 126 -0.17 3.57 -25.38
N LYS A 127 -1.35 3.23 -25.89
CA LYS A 127 -2.62 3.52 -25.22
C LYS A 127 -2.77 2.66 -23.96
N PRO A 128 -3.59 3.04 -22.96
CA PRO A 128 -3.80 2.23 -21.76
C PRO A 128 -4.18 0.77 -22.04
N ALA A 129 -5.01 0.52 -23.06
CA ALA A 129 -5.40 -0.82 -23.48
C ALA A 129 -4.23 -1.65 -24.05
N GLU A 130 -3.26 -1.01 -24.71
CA GLU A 130 -2.07 -1.68 -25.24
C GLU A 130 -1.09 -2.02 -24.12
N ILE A 131 -0.95 -1.15 -23.12
CA ILE A 131 -0.17 -1.45 -21.90
C ILE A 131 -0.80 -2.63 -21.15
N GLU A 132 -2.13 -2.66 -21.06
CA GLU A 132 -2.85 -3.78 -20.44
C GLU A 132 -2.68 -5.10 -21.19
N ALA A 133 -2.73 -5.06 -22.52
CA ALA A 133 -2.49 -6.25 -23.34
C ALA A 133 -1.06 -6.82 -23.16
N LEU A 134 -0.07 -5.97 -22.85
CA LEU A 134 1.33 -6.39 -22.68
C LEU A 134 1.68 -6.80 -21.26
N LEU A 135 1.21 -6.05 -20.26
CA LEU A 135 1.63 -6.20 -18.86
C LEU A 135 0.53 -6.78 -17.98
N GLY A 136 -0.65 -7.04 -18.53
CA GLY A 136 -1.84 -7.46 -17.79
C GLY A 136 -2.57 -6.32 -17.10
N VAL A 137 -3.53 -6.65 -16.24
CA VAL A 137 -4.44 -5.69 -15.59
C VAL A 137 -3.71 -4.94 -14.47
N SER A 138 -3.97 -3.63 -14.34
CA SER A 138 -3.46 -2.86 -13.19
C SER A 138 -4.17 -3.28 -11.92
N VAL A 139 -3.41 -3.76 -10.93
CA VAL A 139 -3.93 -4.19 -9.62
C VAL A 139 -3.69 -3.14 -8.53
N GLY A 140 -3.03 -2.03 -8.87
CA GLY A 140 -2.85 -0.90 -7.97
C GLY A 140 -1.72 0.04 -8.39
N THR A 141 -1.75 1.24 -7.83
CA THR A 141 -0.71 2.26 -8.02
C THR A 141 0.06 2.46 -6.73
N PHE A 142 1.38 2.38 -6.82
CA PHE A 142 2.32 2.68 -5.76
C PHE A 142 2.84 4.11 -5.86
N LYS A 143 3.06 4.73 -4.71
CA LYS A 143 3.52 6.12 -4.56
C LYS A 143 4.70 6.17 -3.59
N ALA A 144 5.25 7.37 -3.40
CA ALA A 144 6.32 7.64 -2.45
C ALA A 144 6.08 6.95 -1.09
N GLY A 145 7.10 6.30 -0.54
CA GLY A 145 7.03 5.51 0.69
C GLY A 145 6.66 4.02 0.49
N HIS A 146 6.10 3.62 -0.66
CA HIS A 146 5.85 2.21 -0.94
C HIS A 146 7.12 1.46 -1.33
N ALA A 147 7.21 0.20 -0.89
CA ALA A 147 8.23 -0.75 -1.29
C ALA A 147 7.63 -1.81 -2.22
N PHE A 148 8.45 -2.34 -3.13
CA PHE A 148 8.07 -3.42 -4.04
C PHE A 148 9.28 -4.26 -4.49
N GLY A 149 9.01 -5.46 -5.01
CA GLY A 149 10.04 -6.38 -5.50
C GLY A 149 10.63 -7.31 -4.42
N GLU A 150 10.16 -7.20 -3.18
CA GLU A 150 10.57 -8.00 -2.03
C GLU A 150 10.14 -9.48 -2.14
N VAL A 151 9.00 -9.77 -2.78
CA VAL A 151 8.44 -11.14 -2.84
C VAL A 151 9.43 -12.15 -3.44
N ALA A 152 10.11 -11.77 -4.53
CA ALA A 152 11.11 -12.62 -5.18
C ALA A 152 12.32 -12.89 -4.25
N LEU A 153 12.71 -11.90 -3.45
CA LEU A 153 13.83 -12.02 -2.51
C LEU A 153 13.47 -12.84 -1.26
N VAL A 154 12.26 -12.68 -0.73
CA VAL A 154 11.79 -13.38 0.47
C VAL A 154 11.54 -14.86 0.17
N SER A 155 10.78 -15.11 -0.90
CA SER A 155 10.27 -16.45 -1.23
C SER A 155 11.12 -17.21 -2.25
N GLY A 156 12.13 -16.56 -2.87
CA GLY A 156 12.97 -17.20 -3.88
C GLY A 156 12.22 -17.59 -5.16
N VAL A 157 11.11 -16.89 -5.45
CA VAL A 157 10.26 -17.11 -6.62
C VAL A 157 10.55 -16.08 -7.70
N LEU A 158 10.05 -16.33 -8.91
CA LEU A 158 10.07 -15.35 -9.99
C LEU A 158 9.24 -14.10 -9.62
N ARG A 159 9.52 -12.97 -10.26
CA ARG A 159 8.76 -11.73 -10.11
C ARG A 159 7.27 -12.00 -10.34
N THR A 160 6.44 -11.73 -9.34
CA THR A 160 5.02 -12.12 -9.38
C THR A 160 4.11 -11.11 -10.09
N ALA A 161 4.66 -9.95 -10.47
CA ALA A 161 3.95 -8.87 -11.14
C ALA A 161 4.96 -7.99 -11.89
N SER A 162 4.51 -7.32 -12.93
CA SER A 162 5.25 -6.27 -13.61
C SER A 162 5.04 -4.92 -12.92
N VAL A 163 6.05 -4.06 -12.93
CA VAL A 163 5.99 -2.70 -12.38
C VAL A 163 6.50 -1.71 -13.41
N ILE A 164 5.69 -0.70 -13.70
CA ILE A 164 5.97 0.35 -14.68
C ILE A 164 5.75 1.72 -14.06
N VAL A 165 6.57 2.72 -14.40
CA VAL A 165 6.30 4.11 -13.98
C VAL A 165 4.98 4.57 -14.60
N ASN A 166 4.07 5.06 -13.76
CA ASN A 166 2.76 5.51 -14.19
C ASN A 166 2.89 6.62 -15.26
N PRO A 167 2.09 6.61 -16.35
CA PRO A 167 2.20 7.59 -17.43
C PRO A 167 1.99 9.04 -17.00
N ASP A 168 1.17 9.25 -15.96
CA ASP A 168 0.84 10.57 -15.40
C ASP A 168 1.80 10.99 -14.28
N SER A 169 2.81 10.18 -13.97
CA SER A 169 3.86 10.51 -13.01
C SER A 169 4.91 11.43 -13.64
N ASP A 170 5.56 12.24 -12.81
CA ASP A 170 6.90 12.76 -13.12
C ASP A 170 7.95 11.63 -13.08
N ILE A 171 9.23 11.98 -13.19
CA ILE A 171 10.34 11.04 -12.98
C ILE A 171 10.14 10.32 -11.64
N CYS A 172 10.10 9.00 -11.68
CA CYS A 172 10.02 8.16 -10.49
C CYS A 172 11.42 7.90 -9.97
N GLN A 173 11.70 8.33 -8.74
CA GLN A 173 12.98 8.08 -8.11
C GLN A 173 12.81 7.01 -7.05
N VAL A 174 13.69 6.03 -7.05
CA VAL A 174 13.60 4.85 -6.19
C VAL A 174 14.91 4.61 -5.47
N LEU A 175 14.82 4.17 -4.22
CA LEU A 175 15.91 3.55 -3.50
C LEU A 175 16.02 2.09 -3.96
N VAL A 176 17.20 1.68 -4.40
CA VAL A 176 17.49 0.31 -4.86
C VAL A 176 18.25 -0.43 -3.76
N ILE A 177 17.71 -1.57 -3.37
CA ILE A 177 18.28 -2.48 -2.38
C ILE A 177 18.56 -3.80 -3.10
N ASP A 178 19.83 -4.12 -3.31
CA ASP A 178 20.23 -5.39 -3.92
C ASP A 178 20.05 -6.57 -2.95
N LYS A 179 20.14 -7.79 -3.49
CA LYS A 179 19.97 -9.02 -2.73
C LYS A 179 20.94 -9.15 -1.55
N SER A 180 22.19 -8.71 -1.71
CA SER A 180 23.20 -8.82 -0.64
C SER A 180 22.84 -7.89 0.52
N LEU A 181 22.42 -6.65 0.22
CA LEU A 181 21.94 -5.71 1.22
C LEU A 181 20.63 -6.21 1.85
N PHE A 182 19.70 -6.71 1.03
CA PHE A 182 18.44 -7.27 1.50
C PHE A 182 18.62 -8.43 2.48
N ASP A 183 19.45 -9.41 2.13
CA ASP A 183 19.67 -10.62 2.92
C ASP A 183 20.21 -10.27 4.32
N ARG A 184 21.12 -9.30 4.43
CA ARG A 184 21.71 -8.89 5.71
C ARG A 184 20.88 -7.87 6.51
N THR A 185 19.88 -7.21 5.91
CA THR A 185 19.09 -6.14 6.56
C THR A 185 17.61 -6.47 6.73
N LEU A 186 16.92 -6.81 5.64
CA LEU A 186 15.45 -6.83 5.57
C LEU A 186 14.87 -8.25 5.55
N GLN A 187 15.62 -9.26 5.13
CA GLN A 187 15.08 -10.60 4.91
C GLN A 187 14.39 -11.17 6.15
N ASP A 188 15.04 -11.08 7.30
CA ASP A 188 14.52 -11.56 8.58
C ASP A 188 13.25 -10.82 9.01
N TYR A 189 13.24 -9.49 8.86
CA TYR A 189 12.08 -8.66 9.16
C TYR A 189 10.89 -9.03 8.27
N MET A 190 11.11 -9.12 6.95
CA MET A 190 10.06 -9.41 5.97
C MET A 190 9.48 -10.81 6.15
N ARG A 191 10.31 -11.83 6.40
CA ARG A 191 9.84 -13.19 6.69
C ARG A 191 8.95 -13.23 7.92
N ARG A 192 9.30 -12.49 8.99
CA ARG A 192 8.50 -12.43 10.21
C ARG A 192 7.16 -11.72 9.98
N GLU A 193 7.16 -10.62 9.23
CA GLU A 193 5.92 -9.91 8.86
C GLU A 193 5.00 -10.79 8.01
N GLU A 194 5.53 -11.50 7.03
CA GLU A 194 4.76 -12.43 6.18
C GLU A 194 4.20 -13.61 6.99
N ALA A 195 5.02 -14.22 7.86
CA ALA A 195 4.57 -15.27 8.76
C ALA A 195 3.49 -14.77 9.75
N GLY A 196 3.64 -13.53 10.27
CA GLY A 196 2.64 -12.91 11.13
C GLY A 196 1.29 -12.71 10.44
N LYS A 197 1.31 -12.24 9.18
CA LYS A 197 0.11 -12.13 8.34
C LYS A 197 -0.53 -13.49 8.06
N ALA A 198 0.27 -14.51 7.74
CA ALA A 198 -0.20 -15.88 7.51
C ALA A 198 -0.91 -16.44 8.75
N ASN A 199 -0.22 -16.40 9.90
CA ASN A 199 -0.76 -16.84 11.18
C ASN A 199 -2.04 -16.08 11.59
N PHE A 200 -2.16 -14.81 11.20
CA PHE A 200 -3.37 -14.03 11.45
C PHE A 200 -4.55 -14.51 10.59
N ILE A 201 -4.34 -14.70 9.29
CA ILE A 201 -5.39 -15.16 8.37
C ILE A 201 -5.85 -16.58 8.69
N GLU A 202 -4.95 -17.45 9.13
CA GLU A 202 -5.27 -18.82 9.53
C GLU A 202 -6.25 -18.90 10.71
N GLN A 203 -6.39 -17.83 11.51
CA GLN A 203 -7.39 -17.76 12.58
C GLN A 203 -8.84 -17.69 12.06
N PHE A 204 -9.03 -17.35 10.77
CA PHE A 204 -10.36 -17.22 10.17
C PHE A 204 -10.66 -18.40 9.25
N SER A 205 -11.50 -19.33 9.72
CA SER A 205 -11.93 -20.51 8.97
C SER A 205 -12.54 -20.19 7.60
N HIS A 206 -13.14 -19.01 7.42
CA HIS A 206 -13.71 -18.54 6.15
C HIS A 206 -12.69 -18.49 5.00
N PHE A 207 -11.40 -18.29 5.28
CA PHE A 207 -10.34 -18.26 4.26
C PHE A 207 -9.70 -19.63 4.00
N SER A 208 -10.03 -20.65 4.80
CA SER A 208 -9.44 -21.99 4.68
C SER A 208 -9.86 -22.73 3.40
N THR A 209 -11.05 -22.41 2.87
CA THR A 209 -11.57 -22.98 1.62
C THR A 209 -11.09 -22.26 0.37
N TRP A 210 -10.42 -21.11 0.53
CA TRP A 210 -9.96 -20.33 -0.61
C TRP A 210 -8.80 -21.02 -1.33
N PRO A 211 -8.75 -20.96 -2.68
CA PRO A 211 -7.57 -21.37 -3.42
C PRO A 211 -6.31 -20.65 -2.93
N VAL A 212 -5.18 -21.37 -2.89
CA VAL A 212 -3.89 -20.87 -2.37
C VAL A 212 -3.52 -19.53 -2.99
N LYS A 213 -3.72 -19.35 -4.30
CA LYS A 213 -3.46 -18.10 -5.04
C LYS A 213 -4.23 -16.91 -4.45
N PHE A 214 -5.53 -17.06 -4.18
CA PHE A 214 -6.34 -15.98 -3.61
C PHE A 214 -5.98 -15.70 -2.15
N ARG A 215 -5.63 -16.74 -1.38
CA ARG A 215 -5.12 -16.55 -0.01
C ARG A 215 -3.79 -15.79 0.00
N GLN A 216 -2.88 -16.10 -0.93
CA GLN A 216 -1.63 -15.37 -1.09
C GLN A 216 -1.86 -13.92 -1.53
N GLN A 217 -2.81 -13.66 -2.44
CA GLN A 217 -3.21 -12.29 -2.78
C GLN A 217 -3.78 -11.54 -1.58
N LEU A 218 -4.63 -12.18 -0.76
CA LEU A 218 -5.12 -11.60 0.48
C LEU A 218 -3.97 -11.24 1.42
N LEU A 219 -3.06 -12.18 1.70
CA LEU A 219 -1.90 -11.97 2.57
C LEU A 219 -1.04 -10.78 2.13
N ARG A 220 -0.76 -10.68 0.82
CA ARG A 220 0.00 -9.57 0.24
C ARG A 220 -0.76 -8.24 0.33
N GLY A 221 -2.09 -8.26 0.21
CA GLY A 221 -2.95 -7.09 0.35
C GLY A 221 -3.12 -6.58 1.79
N LEU A 222 -2.76 -7.38 2.81
CA LEU A 222 -2.89 -6.94 4.20
C LEU A 222 -1.86 -5.86 4.55
N SER A 223 -2.35 -4.76 5.11
CA SER A 223 -1.55 -3.74 5.76
C SER A 223 -2.00 -3.55 7.21
N LYS A 224 -1.03 -3.33 8.09
CA LYS A 224 -1.26 -2.96 9.48
C LYS A 224 -1.44 -1.44 9.60
N THR A 225 -2.53 -1.01 10.23
CA THR A 225 -2.80 0.40 10.49
C THR A 225 -3.02 0.62 11.98
N ARG A 226 -2.58 1.77 12.49
CA ARG A 226 -2.80 2.18 13.88
C ARG A 226 -3.60 3.47 13.91
N PHE A 227 -4.64 3.47 14.73
CA PHE A 227 -5.48 4.63 14.98
C PHE A 227 -5.25 5.12 16.41
N LYS A 228 -5.16 6.44 16.59
CA LYS A 228 -5.10 7.07 17.91
C LYS A 228 -6.47 7.04 18.58
N TYR A 229 -6.49 7.27 19.89
CA TYR A 229 -7.74 7.41 20.63
C TYR A 229 -8.64 8.48 19.99
N SER A 230 -9.92 8.14 19.79
CA SER A 230 -10.92 8.99 19.13
C SER A 230 -10.64 9.36 17.66
N GLU A 231 -9.67 8.71 17.01
CA GLU A 231 -9.49 8.85 15.57
C GLU A 231 -10.63 8.14 14.82
N GLN A 232 -11.11 8.76 13.75
CA GLN A 232 -12.20 8.22 12.95
C GLN A 232 -11.63 7.20 11.95
N VAL A 233 -12.02 5.92 12.09
CA VAL A 233 -11.59 4.85 11.18
C VAL A 233 -12.30 4.92 9.82
N MET A 234 -13.61 5.16 9.83
CA MET A 234 -14.45 5.28 8.63
C MET A 234 -15.66 6.16 8.93
N ARG A 235 -16.28 6.78 7.91
CA ARG A 235 -17.55 7.50 8.01
C ARG A 235 -18.67 6.71 7.34
N GLN A 236 -19.86 6.83 7.91
CA GLN A 236 -21.06 6.36 7.21
C GLN A 236 -21.24 7.12 5.90
N GLY A 237 -21.40 6.38 4.80
CA GLY A 237 -21.56 6.91 3.46
C GLY A 237 -20.25 7.07 2.68
N ASP A 238 -19.10 6.76 3.28
CA ASP A 238 -17.84 6.69 2.55
C ASP A 238 -17.88 5.55 1.53
N GLU A 239 -17.20 5.74 0.40
CA GLU A 239 -16.94 4.66 -0.55
C GLU A 239 -16.14 3.56 0.14
N ILE A 240 -16.50 2.31 -0.11
CA ILE A 240 -15.80 1.15 0.47
C ILE A 240 -14.62 0.82 -0.44
N ASP A 241 -13.42 1.14 0.03
CA ASP A 241 -12.16 0.86 -0.66
C ASP A 241 -11.31 -0.22 0.04
N CYS A 242 -11.64 -0.56 1.29
CA CYS A 242 -10.89 -1.54 2.08
C CYS A 242 -11.76 -2.26 3.14
N VAL A 243 -11.21 -3.34 3.70
CA VAL A 243 -11.78 -4.09 4.82
C VAL A 243 -10.80 -4.04 6.00
N TYR A 244 -11.31 -3.69 7.18
CA TYR A 244 -10.51 -3.64 8.41
C TYR A 244 -10.68 -4.91 9.24
N PHE A 245 -9.56 -5.43 9.74
CA PHE A 245 -9.54 -6.44 10.79
C PHE A 245 -8.97 -5.83 12.07
N ILE A 246 -9.71 -5.93 13.17
CA ILE A 246 -9.26 -5.41 14.47
C ILE A 246 -8.31 -6.44 15.07
N THR A 247 -7.03 -6.11 15.12
CA THR A 247 -5.99 -6.99 15.68
C THR A 247 -5.74 -6.73 17.16
N SER A 248 -6.03 -5.53 17.66
CA SER A 248 -5.91 -5.14 19.07
C SER A 248 -6.68 -3.85 19.33
N GLY A 249 -7.26 -3.73 20.53
CA GLY A 249 -8.00 -2.55 20.98
C GLY A 249 -9.51 -2.65 20.73
N GLU A 250 -10.22 -1.54 20.95
CA GLU A 250 -11.66 -1.45 20.81
C GLU A 250 -12.04 -0.35 19.83
N VAL A 251 -13.04 -0.62 18.98
CA VAL A 251 -13.64 0.38 18.10
C VAL A 251 -15.08 0.63 18.53
N LYS A 252 -15.50 1.90 18.49
CA LYS A 252 -16.90 2.27 18.74
C LYS A 252 -17.59 2.52 17.41
N GLN A 253 -18.53 1.65 17.06
CA GLN A 253 -19.44 1.90 15.97
C GLN A 253 -20.53 2.91 16.40
N SER A 254 -20.87 3.83 15.53
CA SER A 254 -21.99 4.76 15.73
C SER A 254 -22.67 5.00 14.39
N LEU A 255 -24.00 5.00 14.41
CA LEU A 255 -24.82 5.07 13.22
C LEU A 255 -25.74 6.29 13.28
N VAL A 256 -25.93 6.98 12.15
CA VAL A 256 -27.04 7.91 11.93
C VAL A 256 -28.02 7.24 10.98
N PRO A 257 -29.08 6.59 11.50
CA PRO A 257 -29.97 5.79 10.68
C PRO A 257 -30.57 6.61 9.53
N GLY A 258 -30.87 7.89 9.79
CA GLY A 258 -31.39 8.90 8.84
C GLY A 258 -30.71 8.91 7.47
N LEU A 259 -29.40 8.67 7.43
CA LEU A 259 -28.58 8.84 6.23
C LEU A 259 -28.64 7.66 5.24
N HIS A 260 -28.97 6.43 5.68
CA HIS A 260 -28.96 5.24 4.80
C HIS A 260 -30.08 4.24 5.16
N ARG A 261 -31.33 4.66 5.01
CA ARG A 261 -32.52 3.87 5.40
C ARG A 261 -32.56 2.46 4.83
N GLU A 262 -32.16 2.29 3.57
CA GLU A 262 -32.24 1.01 2.86
C GLU A 262 -31.28 -0.03 3.45
N GLN A 263 -30.04 0.37 3.75
CA GLN A 263 -29.00 -0.51 4.28
C GLN A 263 -29.36 -1.09 5.66
N TYR A 264 -30.03 -0.29 6.50
CA TYR A 264 -30.37 -0.69 7.88
C TYR A 264 -31.80 -1.17 8.05
N SER A 265 -32.62 -1.16 6.99
CA SER A 265 -33.99 -1.68 7.02
C SER A 265 -34.08 -3.15 7.45
N ARG A 266 -33.03 -3.94 7.18
CA ARG A 266 -32.91 -5.36 7.56
C ARG A 266 -32.41 -5.58 8.99
N PHE A 267 -31.67 -4.63 9.56
CA PHE A 267 -31.05 -4.74 10.89
C PHE A 267 -31.84 -4.04 11.99
N LEU A 268 -32.64 -3.05 11.62
CA LEU A 268 -33.53 -2.33 12.53
C LEU A 268 -34.94 -2.90 12.37
N GLY A 269 -35.53 -3.42 13.44
CA GLY A 269 -36.93 -3.86 13.40
C GLY A 269 -37.89 -2.71 13.06
N PRO A 270 -39.07 -2.97 12.47
CA PRO A 270 -39.99 -1.92 12.00
C PRO A 270 -40.34 -0.88 13.07
N GLN A 271 -40.50 -1.31 14.32
CA GLN A 271 -40.82 -0.45 15.48
C GLN A 271 -39.66 0.48 15.85
N LEU A 272 -38.42 -0.01 15.79
CA LEU A 272 -37.23 0.77 16.12
C LEU A 272 -36.92 1.77 15.00
N ILE A 273 -37.19 1.39 13.75
CA ILE A 273 -37.17 2.31 12.60
C ILE A 273 -38.19 3.43 12.83
N GLU A 274 -39.44 3.10 13.13
CA GLU A 274 -40.47 4.12 13.34
C GLU A 274 -40.14 5.05 14.52
N GLN A 275 -39.62 4.54 15.62
CA GLN A 275 -39.16 5.37 16.74
C GLN A 275 -37.99 6.27 16.35
N ILE A 276 -36.93 5.75 15.73
CA ILE A 276 -35.74 6.54 15.40
C ILE A 276 -36.03 7.56 14.29
N PHE A 277 -36.66 7.11 13.20
CA PHE A 277 -36.89 7.94 12.01
C PHE A 277 -38.20 8.75 12.06
N GLY A 278 -39.19 8.32 12.84
CA GLY A 278 -40.41 9.10 13.12
C GLY A 278 -40.12 10.30 14.03
N ILE A 279 -39.20 10.15 14.98
CA ILE A 279 -38.70 11.28 15.80
C ILE A 279 -37.95 12.30 14.92
N GLU A 280 -37.18 11.86 13.91
CA GLU A 280 -36.51 12.77 12.97
C GLU A 280 -37.50 13.56 12.10
N ARG A 281 -38.62 12.97 11.65
CA ARG A 281 -39.67 13.73 10.92
C ARG A 281 -40.28 14.84 11.79
N HIS A 282 -40.51 14.57 13.08
CA HIS A 282 -41.01 15.57 14.02
C HIS A 282 -39.94 16.59 14.44
N ARG A 283 -38.66 16.20 14.50
CA ARG A 283 -37.55 17.14 14.75
C ARG A 283 -37.28 18.03 13.55
N ALA A 284 -37.31 17.52 12.32
CA ALA A 284 -37.17 18.30 11.09
C ALA A 284 -38.21 19.43 11.01
N GLN A 285 -39.45 19.14 11.41
CA GLN A 285 -40.53 20.14 11.55
C GLN A 285 -40.29 21.17 12.68
N ARG A 286 -39.50 20.83 13.71
CA ARG A 286 -39.14 21.73 14.84
C ARG A 286 -37.77 22.42 14.68
N THR A 287 -36.87 21.93 13.82
CA THR A 287 -35.53 22.49 13.60
C THR A 287 -35.49 23.68 12.65
N THR A 288 -36.63 24.11 12.11
CA THR A 288 -36.77 25.51 11.66
C THR A 288 -36.59 26.48 12.82
N GLU A 289 -36.65 26.04 14.09
CA GLU A 289 -36.61 26.93 15.26
C GLU A 289 -35.43 26.79 16.24
N ARG A 290 -34.57 25.76 16.22
CA ARG A 290 -33.40 25.77 17.15
C ARG A 290 -32.27 24.81 16.77
N ARG A 291 -31.11 25.40 16.48
CA ARG A 291 -29.80 24.74 16.37
C ARG A 291 -29.37 24.09 17.70
N ARG A 292 -28.59 23.00 17.57
CA ARG A 292 -27.75 22.29 18.56
C ARG A 292 -28.44 21.31 19.52
N GLN A 293 -28.45 20.03 19.15
CA GLN A 293 -27.96 18.91 19.98
C GLN A 293 -28.00 17.60 19.18
N VAL A 294 -26.84 16.99 18.93
CA VAL A 294 -26.74 15.67 18.30
C VAL A 294 -26.71 14.61 19.41
N SER A 295 -27.75 13.79 19.48
CA SER A 295 -27.82 12.64 20.40
C SER A 295 -27.14 11.43 19.76
N ARG A 296 -26.10 10.87 20.39
CA ARG A 296 -25.43 9.62 19.98
C ARG A 296 -26.23 8.42 20.49
N LEU A 297 -26.72 7.57 19.58
CA LEU A 297 -27.16 6.22 19.90
C LEU A 297 -25.94 5.29 19.81
N VAL A 298 -25.62 4.58 20.88
CA VAL A 298 -24.54 3.59 20.92
C VAL A 298 -25.19 2.22 20.98
N LEU A 299 -25.11 1.47 19.88
CA LEU A 299 -25.43 0.04 19.89
C LEU A 299 -24.15 -0.69 20.30
N ARG A 300 -24.23 -1.49 21.37
CA ARG A 300 -23.21 -2.49 21.70
C ARG A 300 -23.63 -3.79 21.02
N LEU A 301 -22.75 -4.33 20.18
CA LEU A 301 -22.81 -5.71 19.70
C LEU A 301 -21.94 -6.57 20.62
#